data_AF-A0A3M1QAQ5-F1
#
_entry.id   AF-A0A3M1QAQ5-F1
#
_cell.length_a   1.000
_cell.length_b   1.000
_cell.length_c   1.000
_cell.angle_alpha   90.00
_cell.angle_beta   90.00
_cell.angle_gamma   90.00
#
_symmetry.space_group_name_H-M   'P 1'
#
loop_
_entity.id
_entity.type
_entity.pdbx_description
1 polymer ?
#
loop_
_entity_poly.entity_id
_entity_poly.type
_entity_poly.pdbx_seq_one_letter_code
_entity_poly.pdbx_strand_id
1 'polypeptide(L)'
;MPTDTPSRTAVTLERIALAGLGVLFVALAWPQRWFNDDAFITFRYARNLAEGHGFVWNITDPVPVEGTTSLGWTLLSALVIALRQHPTIAAQLVGLAAGVAGLVLVRVAARRVDLPVGWALVPVLLLVAHRQYVLWSVSAMETVAAVVVALAATILLAREADADG
;
A
#
# COMPACT_ATOMS: atom_id res chain seq x y z
N MET A 1 3.23 36.06 14.27
CA MET A 1 4.27 34.99 14.26
C MET A 1 4.77 34.90 12.83
N PRO A 2 6.08 35.05 12.52
CA PRO A 2 6.53 35.04 11.14
C PRO A 2 6.33 33.64 10.57
N THR A 3 5.47 33.51 9.57
CA THR A 3 5.35 32.31 8.76
C THR A 3 6.53 32.29 7.80
N ASP A 4 7.69 31.85 8.29
CA ASP A 4 8.88 31.66 7.45
C ASP A 4 8.52 30.68 6.34
N THR A 5 8.28 31.24 5.16
CA THR A 5 7.93 30.45 3.99
C THR A 5 9.19 29.68 3.62
N PRO A 6 9.17 28.33 3.58
CA PRO A 6 10.38 27.55 3.39
C PRO A 6 11.05 27.92 2.05
N SER A 7 12.37 28.07 2.07
CA SER A 7 13.13 28.41 0.86
C SER A 7 12.94 27.34 -0.22
N ARG A 8 13.02 27.74 -1.50
CA ARG A 8 12.94 26.80 -2.64
C ARG A 8 13.95 25.64 -2.51
N THR A 9 15.13 25.94 -1.97
CA THR A 9 16.18 24.96 -1.69
C THR A 9 15.73 23.93 -0.65
N ALA A 10 15.13 24.37 0.46
CA ALA A 10 14.64 23.48 1.51
C ALA A 10 13.56 22.50 1.00
N VAL A 11 12.59 22.99 0.21
CA VAL A 11 11.55 22.15 -0.40
C VAL A 11 12.15 21.14 -1.39
N THR A 12 13.18 21.55 -2.15
CA THR A 12 13.86 20.67 -3.11
C THR A 12 14.62 19.55 -2.40
N LEU A 13 15.37 19.88 -1.35
CA LEU A 13 16.11 18.91 -0.54
C LEU A 13 15.18 17.90 0.12
N GLU A 14 14.04 18.36 0.63
CA GLU A 14 13.03 17.47 1.23
C GLU A 14 12.45 16.48 0.22
N ARG A 15 12.17 16.91 -1.01
CA ARG A 15 11.69 16.03 -2.10
C ARG A 15 12.75 15.01 -2.50
N ILE A 16 14.02 15.43 -2.59
CA ILE A 16 15.14 14.53 -2.87
C ILE A 16 15.27 13.49 -1.75
N ALA A 17 15.19 13.93 -0.49
CA ALA A 17 15.23 13.03 0.66
C ALA A 17 14.07 12.03 0.65
N LEU A 18 12.84 12.48 0.37
CA LEU A 18 11.68 11.59 0.24
C LEU A 18 11.86 10.57 -0.88
N ALA A 19 12.37 10.98 -2.04
CA ALA A 19 12.67 10.06 -3.15
C ALA A 19 13.76 9.05 -2.75
N GLY A 20 14.83 9.52 -2.08
CA GLY A 20 15.88 8.66 -1.54
C GLY A 20 15.35 7.64 -0.53
N LEU A 21 14.41 8.04 0.35
CA LEU A 21 13.74 7.14 1.28
C LEU A 21 12.83 6.12 0.57
N GLY A 22 12.17 6.51 -0.52
CA GLY A 22 11.45 5.58 -1.37
C GLY A 22 12.35 4.52 -2.01
N VAL A 23 13.50 4.94 -2.55
CA VAL A 23 14.51 4.01 -3.10
C VAL A 23 15.07 3.10 -2.00
N LEU A 24 15.40 3.64 -0.83
CA LEU A 24 15.86 2.87 0.31
C LEU A 24 14.81 1.85 0.76
N PHE A 25 13.55 2.25 0.87
CA PHE A 25 12.45 1.35 1.20
C PHE A 25 12.35 0.18 0.23
N VAL A 26 12.41 0.44 -1.08
CA VAL A 26 12.40 -0.62 -2.10
C VAL A 26 13.61 -1.54 -1.96
N ALA A 27 14.80 -0.97 -1.76
CA ALA A 27 16.03 -1.73 -1.59
C ALA A 27 16.01 -2.61 -0.32
N LEU A 28 15.34 -2.17 0.75
CA LEU A 28 15.16 -2.95 1.98
C LEU A 28 14.06 -4.01 1.82
N ALA A 29 12.96 -3.69 1.14
CA ALA A 29 11.79 -4.57 1.03
C ALA A 29 12.01 -5.71 0.03
N TRP A 30 12.46 -5.41 -1.18
CA TRP A 30 12.46 -6.37 -2.28
C TRP A 30 13.27 -7.67 -2.02
N PRO A 31 14.48 -7.61 -1.42
CA PRO A 31 15.22 -8.83 -1.08
C PRO A 31 14.53 -9.70 -0.02
N GLN A 32 13.63 -9.12 0.77
CA GLN A 32 12.88 -9.80 1.83
C GLN A 32 11.53 -10.35 1.36
N ARG A 33 11.25 -10.32 0.05
CA ARG A 33 9.99 -10.81 -0.52
C ARG A 33 9.74 -12.27 -0.13
N TRP A 34 8.50 -12.53 0.26
CA TRP A 34 8.04 -13.84 0.71
C TRP A 34 6.60 -14.02 0.29
N PHE A 35 6.14 -15.26 0.26
CA PHE A 35 4.75 -15.58 0.00
C PHE A 35 4.12 -15.97 1.32
N ASN A 36 3.19 -15.16 1.79
CA ASN A 36 2.32 -15.56 2.87
C ASN A 36 1.40 -16.69 2.36
N ASP A 37 1.24 -17.74 3.15
CA ASP A 37 0.38 -18.88 2.86
C ASP A 37 -1.10 -18.47 2.73
N ASP A 38 -1.56 -17.51 3.53
CA ASP A 38 -2.91 -16.94 3.43
C ASP A 38 -3.17 -16.30 2.06
N ALA A 39 -2.13 -15.79 1.37
CA ALA A 39 -2.29 -15.21 0.04
C ALA A 39 -2.78 -16.22 -1.00
N PHE A 40 -2.48 -17.50 -0.81
CA PHE A 40 -2.93 -18.54 -1.72
C PHE A 40 -4.43 -18.81 -1.62
N ILE A 41 -5.06 -18.45 -0.49
CA ILE A 41 -6.51 -18.49 -0.38
C ILE A 41 -7.12 -17.53 -1.41
N THR A 42 -6.66 -16.27 -1.39
CA THR A 42 -7.07 -15.24 -2.36
C THR A 42 -6.76 -15.65 -3.80
N PHE A 43 -5.57 -16.22 -4.07
CA PHE A 43 -5.21 -16.64 -5.43
C PHE A 43 -6.05 -17.81 -5.95
N ARG A 44 -6.59 -18.67 -5.08
CA ARG A 44 -7.51 -19.73 -5.48
C ARG A 44 -8.86 -19.17 -5.93
N TYR A 45 -9.46 -18.27 -5.14
CA TYR A 45 -10.68 -17.56 -5.57
C TYR A 45 -10.45 -16.82 -6.88
N ALA A 46 -9.32 -16.12 -6.99
CA ALA A 46 -8.95 -15.36 -8.18
C ALA A 46 -8.84 -16.24 -9.44
N ARG A 47 -8.25 -17.44 -9.30
CA ARG A 47 -8.15 -18.42 -10.40
C ARG A 47 -9.51 -18.93 -10.83
N ASN A 48 -10.35 -19.37 -9.89
CA ASN A 48 -11.69 -19.86 -10.21
C ASN A 48 -12.52 -18.77 -10.91
N LEU A 49 -12.38 -17.52 -10.46
CA LEU A 49 -13.02 -16.37 -11.10
C LEU A 49 -12.50 -16.14 -12.53
N ALA A 50 -11.17 -16.16 -12.72
CA ALA A 50 -10.55 -15.96 -14.03
C ALA A 50 -10.87 -17.08 -15.03
N GLU A 51 -11.08 -18.31 -14.56
CA GLU A 51 -11.47 -19.48 -15.37
C GLU A 51 -12.98 -19.56 -15.64
N GLY A 52 -13.77 -18.63 -15.09
CA GLY A 52 -15.23 -18.57 -15.31
C GLY A 52 -16.06 -19.45 -14.39
N HIS A 53 -15.47 -20.01 -13.34
CA HIS A 53 -16.18 -20.81 -12.32
C HIS A 53 -16.89 -19.95 -11.25
N GLY A 54 -16.65 -18.64 -11.27
CA GLY A 54 -17.22 -17.70 -10.30
C GLY A 54 -16.41 -17.56 -9.02
N PHE A 55 -16.95 -16.81 -8.07
CA PHE A 55 -16.29 -16.52 -6.79
C PHE A 55 -16.52 -17.64 -5.78
N VAL A 56 -15.80 -18.76 -5.97
CA VAL A 56 -15.96 -19.98 -5.16
C VAL A 56 -14.61 -20.53 -4.71
N TRP A 57 -14.59 -21.25 -3.59
CA TRP A 57 -13.40 -21.96 -3.12
C TRP A 57 -13.17 -23.28 -3.87
N ASN A 58 -14.16 -24.17 -3.83
CA ASN A 58 -14.20 -25.40 -4.61
C ASN A 58 -15.34 -25.32 -5.61
N ILE A 59 -15.06 -25.71 -6.86
CA ILE A 59 -16.05 -25.71 -7.95
C ILE A 59 -17.16 -26.75 -7.69
N THR A 60 -16.83 -27.81 -6.95
CA THR A 60 -17.73 -28.93 -6.64
C THR A 60 -18.56 -28.70 -5.38
N ASP A 61 -18.26 -27.68 -4.58
CA ASP A 61 -19.00 -27.47 -3.34
C ASP A 61 -20.44 -27.04 -3.67
N PRO A 62 -21.45 -27.63 -3.01
CA PRO A 62 -22.85 -27.36 -3.32
C PRO A 62 -23.28 -25.93 -2.94
N VAL A 63 -22.56 -25.29 -2.01
CA VAL A 63 -22.81 -23.92 -1.55
C VAL A 63 -21.47 -23.18 -1.51
N PRO A 64 -21.36 -22.00 -2.14
CA PRO A 64 -20.17 -21.15 -2.04
C PRO A 64 -19.88 -20.76 -0.59
N VAL A 65 -18.62 -20.87 -0.20
CA VAL A 65 -18.10 -20.30 1.06
C VAL A 65 -17.40 -18.98 0.77
N GLU A 66 -17.46 -18.04 1.70
CA GLU A 66 -16.64 -16.82 1.65
C GLU A 66 -15.38 -17.05 2.48
N GLY A 67 -14.22 -17.02 1.82
CA GLY A 67 -12.93 -17.33 2.46
C GLY A 67 -11.83 -16.29 2.20
N THR A 68 -12.07 -15.27 1.39
CA THR A 68 -11.12 -14.17 1.18
C THR A 68 -11.67 -12.88 1.78
N THR A 69 -10.81 -12.16 2.49
CA THR A 69 -11.14 -10.89 3.16
C THR A 69 -11.11 -9.70 2.20
N SER A 70 -10.51 -9.87 1.02
CA SER A 70 -10.25 -8.75 0.11
C SER A 70 -10.74 -9.02 -1.30
N LEU A 71 -11.95 -8.53 -1.59
CA LEU A 71 -12.51 -8.56 -2.94
C LEU A 71 -11.61 -7.82 -3.93
N GLY A 72 -11.11 -6.63 -3.59
CA GLY A 72 -10.23 -5.85 -4.46
C GLY A 72 -8.94 -6.59 -4.83
N TRP A 73 -8.30 -7.24 -3.84
CA TRP A 73 -7.09 -8.04 -4.08
C TRP A 73 -7.37 -9.31 -4.89
N THR A 74 -8.53 -9.92 -4.67
CA THR A 74 -9.00 -11.08 -5.45
C THR A 74 -9.24 -10.71 -6.91
N LEU A 75 -9.94 -9.61 -7.18
CA LEU A 75 -10.22 -9.13 -8.54
C LEU A 75 -8.94 -8.73 -9.28
N LEU A 76 -8.02 -8.03 -8.60
CA LEU A 76 -6.70 -7.72 -9.12
C LEU A 76 -5.95 -9.00 -9.51
N SER A 77 -5.92 -9.99 -8.62
CA SER A 77 -5.26 -11.26 -8.88
C SER A 77 -5.94 -12.03 -10.02
N ALA A 78 -7.27 -11.98 -10.12
CA ALA A 78 -8.03 -12.63 -11.18
C ALA A 78 -7.71 -12.01 -12.54
N LEU A 79 -7.61 -10.68 -12.61
CA LEU A 79 -7.17 -9.96 -13.81
C LEU A 79 -5.76 -10.39 -14.24
N VAL A 80 -4.82 -10.47 -13.30
CA VAL A 80 -3.44 -10.91 -13.58
C VAL A 80 -3.43 -12.35 -14.12
N ILE A 81 -4.22 -13.25 -13.53
CA ILE A 81 -4.37 -14.64 -13.98
C ILE A 81 -5.00 -14.70 -15.38
N ALA A 82 -6.05 -13.92 -15.65
CA ALA A 82 -6.69 -13.84 -16.96
C ALA A 82 -5.73 -13.36 -18.05
N LEU A 83 -4.78 -12.50 -17.71
CA LEU A 83 -3.67 -12.06 -18.57
C LEU A 83 -2.52 -13.08 -18.67
N ARG A 84 -2.70 -14.29 -18.12
CA ARG A 84 -1.71 -15.38 -18.08
C ARG A 84 -0.41 -15.01 -17.37
N GLN A 85 -0.49 -14.12 -16.38
CA GLN A 85 0.64 -13.70 -15.56
C GLN A 85 0.59 -14.33 -14.16
N HIS A 86 1.69 -14.26 -13.42
CA HIS A 86 1.78 -14.81 -12.07
C HIS A 86 1.20 -13.83 -11.02
N PRO A 87 0.10 -14.18 -10.33
CA PRO A 87 -0.54 -13.29 -9.35
C PRO A 87 0.35 -13.03 -8.14
N THR A 88 1.23 -13.95 -7.78
CA THR A 88 2.15 -13.83 -6.63
C THR A 88 3.10 -12.64 -6.79
N ILE A 89 3.80 -12.52 -7.92
CA ILE A 89 4.73 -11.42 -8.18
C ILE A 89 3.97 -10.11 -8.36
N ALA A 90 2.84 -10.13 -9.07
CA ALA A 90 2.02 -8.95 -9.26
C ALA A 90 1.52 -8.37 -7.92
N ALA A 91 1.03 -9.23 -7.02
CA ALA A 91 0.61 -8.84 -5.68
C ALA A 91 1.76 -8.25 -4.85
N GLN A 92 2.97 -8.81 -4.93
CA GLN A 92 4.17 -8.23 -4.28
C GLN A 92 4.52 -6.85 -4.84
N LEU A 93 4.47 -6.68 -6.16
CA LEU A 93 4.75 -5.38 -6.80
C LEU A 93 3.71 -4.32 -6.43
N VAL A 94 2.44 -4.71 -6.37
CA VAL A 94 1.34 -3.80 -5.97
C VAL A 94 1.45 -3.44 -4.49
N GLY A 95 1.77 -4.42 -3.62
CA GLY A 95 2.03 -4.17 -2.21
C GLY A 95 3.23 -3.24 -1.99
N LEU A 96 4.30 -3.44 -2.75
CA LEU A 96 5.50 -2.60 -2.71
C LEU A 96 5.19 -1.17 -3.17
N ALA A 97 4.45 -1.02 -4.28
CA ALA A 97 4.00 0.26 -4.79
C ALA A 97 3.10 0.98 -3.77
N ALA A 98 2.19 0.26 -3.12
CA ALA A 98 1.39 0.79 -2.02
C ALA A 98 2.27 1.24 -0.85
N GLY A 99 3.30 0.46 -0.49
CA GLY A 99 4.29 0.84 0.52
C GLY A 99 4.95 2.20 0.23
N VAL A 100 5.41 2.41 -1.01
CA VAL A 100 5.97 3.71 -1.44
C VAL A 100 4.91 4.82 -1.39
N ALA A 101 3.68 4.55 -1.84
CA ALA A 101 2.59 5.52 -1.74
C ALA A 101 2.29 5.91 -0.28
N GLY A 102 2.37 4.96 0.66
CA GLY A 102 2.22 5.22 2.08
C GLY A 102 3.26 6.19 2.64
N LEU A 103 4.51 6.13 2.18
CA LEU A 103 5.55 7.11 2.55
C LEU A 103 5.14 8.54 2.15
N VAL A 104 4.59 8.69 0.94
CA VAL A 104 4.10 9.99 0.44
C VAL A 104 2.89 10.46 1.25
N LEU A 105 1.93 9.57 1.53
CA LEU A 105 0.72 9.93 2.27
C LEU A 105 1.02 10.31 3.72
N VAL A 106 1.92 9.59 4.39
CA VAL A 106 2.35 9.93 5.74
C VAL A 106 3.04 11.29 5.76
N ARG A 107 3.86 11.60 4.75
CA ARG A 107 4.44 12.93 4.59
C ARG A 107 3.39 14.02 4.32
N VAL A 108 2.30 13.71 3.62
CA VAL A 108 1.18 14.64 3.42
C VAL A 108 0.40 14.84 4.73
N ALA A 109 0.15 13.77 5.49
CA ALA A 109 -0.50 13.83 6.79
C ALA A 109 0.34 14.64 7.80
N ALA A 110 1.66 14.48 7.80
CA ALA A 110 2.58 15.22 8.67
C ALA A 110 2.48 16.75 8.49
N ARG A 111 2.08 17.22 7.30
CA ARG A 111 1.87 18.66 7.05
C ARG A 111 0.52 19.19 7.52
N ARG A 112 -0.41 18.31 7.88
CA ARG A 112 -1.70 18.71 8.46
C ARG A 112 -1.65 18.92 9.97
N VAL A 113 -0.62 18.41 10.64
CA VAL A 113 -0.49 18.45 12.11
C VAL A 113 0.51 19.52 12.57
N ASP A 114 0.67 20.59 11.79
CA ASP A 114 1.56 21.75 12.07
C ASP A 114 2.99 21.39 12.52
N LEU A 115 3.53 20.27 12.03
CA LEU A 115 4.92 19.91 12.29
C LEU A 115 5.87 20.91 11.62
N PRO A 116 6.98 21.29 12.27
CA PRO A 116 7.97 22.15 11.65
C PRO A 116 8.52 21.52 10.36
N VAL A 117 8.93 22.34 9.39
CA VAL A 117 9.35 21.91 8.04
C VAL A 117 10.37 20.75 8.06
N GLY A 118 11.33 20.77 9.00
CA GLY A 118 12.35 19.72 9.13
C GLY A 118 11.83 18.39 9.71
N TRP A 119 10.67 18.38 10.36
CA TRP A 119 10.10 17.22 11.06
C TRP A 119 9.12 16.43 10.18
N ALA A 120 8.68 16.98 9.05
CA ALA A 120 7.72 16.32 8.18
C ALA A 120 8.24 14.98 7.58
N LEU A 121 9.56 14.75 7.59
CA LEU A 121 10.17 13.48 7.18
C LEU A 121 10.33 12.48 8.33
N VAL A 122 10.20 12.90 9.60
CA VAL A 122 10.35 11.99 10.74
C VAL A 122 9.36 10.82 10.68
N PRO A 123 8.06 11.03 10.43
CA PRO A 123 7.11 9.92 10.28
C PRO A 123 7.46 8.98 9.11
N VAL A 124 8.03 9.52 8.02
CA VAL A 124 8.48 8.72 6.88
C VAL A 124 9.68 7.85 7.28
N LEU A 125 10.67 8.44 7.96
CA LEU A 125 11.85 7.72 8.46
C LEU A 125 11.45 6.59 9.41
N LEU A 126 10.52 6.87 10.34
CA LEU A 126 10.00 5.86 11.26
C LEU A 126 9.32 4.72 10.51
N LEU A 127 8.55 5.02 9.46
CA LEU A 127 7.87 4.00 8.67
C LEU A 127 8.83 3.14 7.85
N VAL A 128 9.88 3.74 7.26
CA VAL A 128 10.95 3.02 6.55
C VAL A 128 11.78 2.16 7.52
N ALA A 129 12.01 2.64 8.75
CA ALA A 129 12.69 1.88 9.80
C ALA A 129 11.81 0.79 10.42
N HIS A 130 10.47 0.86 10.24
CA HIS A 130 9.55 -0.10 10.81
C HIS A 130 9.56 -1.40 9.99
N ARG A 131 10.33 -2.38 10.47
CA ARG A 131 10.52 -3.69 9.81
C ARG A 131 9.21 -4.35 9.36
N GLN A 132 8.15 -4.25 10.16
CA GLN A 132 6.87 -4.87 9.83
C GLN A 132 6.20 -4.20 8.62
N TYR A 133 6.27 -2.90 8.50
CA TYR A 133 5.75 -2.21 7.32
C TYR A 133 6.51 -2.64 6.04
N VAL A 134 7.84 -2.71 6.12
CA VAL A 134 8.71 -3.17 5.05
C VAL A 134 8.37 -4.61 4.64
N LEU A 135 8.31 -5.54 5.60
CA LEU A 135 8.05 -6.95 5.32
C LEU A 135 6.67 -7.24 4.76
N TRP A 136 5.64 -6.61 5.31
CA TRP A 136 4.27 -6.84 4.87
C TRP A 136 3.98 -6.22 3.50
N SER A 137 4.77 -5.22 3.07
CA SER A 137 4.65 -4.64 1.72
C SER A 137 5.00 -5.62 0.59
N VAL A 138 5.76 -6.68 0.88
CA VAL A 138 6.22 -7.68 -0.09
C VAL A 138 5.76 -9.10 0.25
N SER A 139 4.70 -9.22 1.06
CA SER A 139 4.12 -10.49 1.52
C SER A 139 3.17 -11.16 0.51
N ALA A 140 2.85 -10.46 -0.58
CA ALA A 140 1.76 -10.77 -1.52
C ALA A 140 0.33 -10.62 -0.94
N MET A 141 0.19 -10.08 0.27
CA MET A 141 -1.09 -9.76 0.90
C MET A 141 -1.47 -8.28 0.68
N GLU A 142 -2.76 -7.99 0.77
CA GLU A 142 -3.31 -6.64 0.65
C GLU A 142 -2.97 -5.72 1.82
N THR A 143 -2.40 -6.23 2.92
CA THR A 143 -2.27 -5.55 4.22
C THR A 143 -1.79 -4.11 4.11
N VAL A 144 -0.65 -3.87 3.45
CA VAL A 144 -0.10 -2.51 3.29
C VAL A 144 -0.96 -1.66 2.35
N ALA A 145 -1.52 -2.26 1.30
CA ALA A 145 -2.45 -1.56 0.40
C ALA A 145 -3.71 -1.11 1.14
N ALA A 146 -4.29 -1.97 1.99
CA ALA A 146 -5.47 -1.64 2.80
C ALA A 146 -5.18 -0.48 3.77
N VAL A 147 -4.03 -0.50 4.46
CA VAL A 147 -3.61 0.60 5.34
C VAL A 147 -3.44 1.91 4.58
N VAL A 148 -2.85 1.86 3.37
CA VAL A 148 -2.62 3.05 2.53
C VAL A 148 -3.93 3.62 2.00
N VAL A 149 -4.89 2.76 1.59
CA VAL A 149 -6.24 3.19 1.20
C VAL A 149 -6.97 3.84 2.37
N ALA A 150 -6.91 3.24 3.56
CA ALA A 150 -7.52 3.81 4.76
C ALA A 150 -6.91 5.18 5.12
N LEU A 151 -5.58 5.32 5.06
CA LEU A 151 -4.91 6.59 5.29
C LEU A 151 -5.29 7.65 4.24
N ALA A 152 -5.36 7.26 2.96
CA ALA A 152 -5.81 8.16 1.89
C ALA A 152 -7.24 8.66 2.15
N ALA A 153 -8.15 7.75 2.50
CA ALA A 153 -9.53 8.09 2.85
C ALA A 153 -9.59 9.07 4.03
N THR A 154 -8.83 8.82 5.10
CA THR A 154 -8.76 9.73 6.25
C THR A 154 -8.24 11.12 5.87
N ILE A 155 -7.22 11.21 5.03
CA ILE A 155 -6.69 12.49 4.55
C ILE A 155 -7.73 13.23 3.70
N LEU A 156 -8.52 12.52 2.90
CA LEU A 156 -9.59 13.11 2.07
C LEU A 156 -10.74 13.61 2.95
N LEU A 157 -11.20 12.81 3.92
CA LEU A 157 -12.24 13.22 4.86
C LEU A 157 -11.82 14.45 5.68
N ALA A 158 -10.57 14.49 6.14
CA ALA A 158 -10.04 15.66 6.84
C ALA A 158 -10.06 16.93 5.97
N ARG A 159 -9.78 16.80 4.65
CA ARG A 159 -9.85 17.94 3.72
C ARG A 159 -11.24 18.47 3.53
N GLU A 160 -12.23 17.59 3.50
CA GLU A 160 -13.64 17.96 3.33
C GLU A 160 -14.14 18.68 4.59
N ALA A 161 -13.81 18.17 5.78
CA ALA A 161 -14.12 18.84 7.04
C ALA A 161 -13.49 20.24 7.16
N ASP A 162 -12.25 20.41 6.68
CA ASP A 162 -11.59 21.73 6.64
C ASP A 162 -12.24 22.70 5.64
N ALA A 163 -12.97 22.20 4.63
CA ALA A 163 -13.61 23.01 3.59
C ALA A 163 -15.02 23.51 4.00
N ASP A 164 -15.68 22.78 4.90
CA ASP A 164 -17.03 23.07 5.39
C ASP A 164 -17.05 23.95 6.66
N GLY A 165 -15.89 24.20 7.28
CA GLY A 165 -15.71 25.02 8.50
C GLY A 165 -15.18 26.42 8.23
#